data_AF-A0A380GP23-F1
#
_entry.id   AF-A0A380GP23-F1
#
_cell.length_a   1.000
_cell.length_b   1.000
_cell.length_c   1.000
_cell.angle_alpha   90.00
_cell.angle_beta   90.00
_cell.angle_gamma   90.00
#
_symmetry.space_group_name_H-M   'P 1'
#
loop_
_entity.id
_entity.type
_entity.pdbx_description
1 polymer ?
#
loop_
_entity_poly.entity_id
_entity_poly.type
_entity_poly.pdbx_seq_one_letter_code
_entity_poly.pdbx_strand_id
1 'polypeptide(L)'
;MAKKTPKKSGYFVAVWHKNSEYENEPFDFYEMKDKLIVNILDGNQKGQFIFSKEILAKKSIIRTDYSIGKMAFRVYPDWETNLNKAATLTQKWQSQYFIDLSDGLSEQEIKAQNVNKYLE
;
A
#
# COMPACT_ATOMS: atom_id res chain seq x y z
N MET A 1 2.18 7.35 -0.01
CA MET A 1 0.74 7.66 0.06
C MET A 1 0.05 7.04 -1.14
N ALA A 2 -1.15 6.48 -0.95
CA ALA A 2 -1.98 6.02 -2.06
C ALA A 2 -2.74 7.18 -2.70
N LYS A 3 -3.14 7.06 -3.97
CA LYS A 3 -3.86 8.09 -4.72
C LYS A 3 -5.15 7.56 -5.31
N LYS A 4 -6.25 8.30 -5.13
CA LYS A 4 -7.52 8.00 -5.80
C LYS A 4 -7.38 8.29 -7.29
N THR A 5 -8.04 7.49 -8.12
CA THR A 5 -8.04 7.66 -9.58
C THR A 5 -9.46 7.75 -10.11
N PRO A 6 -9.79 8.63 -11.07
CA PRO A 6 -11.19 8.88 -11.44
C PRO A 6 -11.95 7.67 -11.99
N LYS A 7 -11.26 6.76 -12.70
CA LYS A 7 -11.90 5.69 -13.50
C LYS A 7 -11.94 4.31 -12.82
N LYS A 8 -11.33 4.15 -11.65
CA LYS A 8 -11.18 2.85 -10.99
C LYS A 8 -11.30 2.99 -9.49
N SER A 9 -12.13 2.15 -8.88
CA SER A 9 -12.28 2.04 -7.42
C SER A 9 -10.96 1.69 -6.73
N GLY A 10 -10.89 1.99 -5.43
CA GLY A 10 -9.68 1.88 -4.62
C GLY A 10 -8.59 2.89 -4.99
N TYR A 11 -7.47 2.78 -4.29
CA TYR A 11 -6.39 3.75 -4.31
C TYR A 11 -5.13 3.13 -4.90
N PHE A 12 -4.50 3.83 -5.84
CA PHE A 12 -3.28 3.41 -6.51
C PHE A 12 -2.05 3.65 -5.64
N VAL A 13 -1.18 2.65 -5.54
CA VAL A 13 0.08 2.69 -4.80
C VAL A 13 1.20 2.30 -5.75
N ALA A 14 2.18 3.18 -5.92
CA ALA A 14 3.45 2.84 -6.56
C ALA A 14 4.40 2.22 -5.52
N VAL A 15 5.04 1.10 -5.86
CA VAL A 15 5.93 0.33 -4.99
C VAL A 15 7.12 -0.17 -5.81
N TRP A 16 8.05 0.75 -6.08
CA TRP A 16 9.25 0.49 -6.87
C TRP A 16 10.42 1.36 -6.41
N HIS A 17 11.63 0.96 -6.79
CA HIS A 17 12.85 1.76 -6.67
C HIS A 17 13.64 1.73 -7.97
N LYS A 18 14.72 2.51 -8.04
CA LYS A 18 15.68 2.40 -9.13
C LYS A 18 16.74 1.35 -8.78
N ASN A 19 17.10 0.52 -9.74
CA ASN A 19 18.24 -0.39 -9.64
C ASN A 19 19.57 0.36 -9.87
N SER A 20 20.69 -0.36 -9.83
CA SER A 20 22.03 0.19 -10.09
C SER A 20 22.20 0.77 -11.51
N GLU A 21 21.36 0.35 -12.45
CA GLU A 21 21.33 0.83 -13.84
C GLU A 21 20.33 1.99 -14.04
N TYR A 22 19.77 2.52 -12.94
CA TYR A 22 18.76 3.60 -12.93
C TYR A 22 17.40 3.24 -13.57
N GLU A 23 17.12 1.96 -13.74
CA GLU A 23 15.84 1.45 -14.22
C GLU A 23 14.87 1.18 -13.07
N ASN A 24 13.57 1.31 -13.34
CA ASN A 24 12.54 1.12 -12.31
C ASN A 24 12.26 -0.38 -12.10
N GLU A 25 12.44 -0.87 -10.88
CA GLU A 25 12.15 -2.27 -10.52
C GLU A 25 11.29 -2.41 -9.24
N PRO A 26 10.55 -3.52 -9.09
CA PRO A 26 9.86 -3.84 -7.84
C PRO A 26 10.87 -4.07 -6.71
N PHE A 27 10.48 -3.72 -5.49
CA PHE A 27 11.29 -4.05 -4.31
C PHE A 27 11.53 -5.55 -4.19
N ASP A 28 12.74 -5.93 -3.79
CA ASP A 28 13.11 -7.29 -3.45
C ASP A 28 12.77 -7.66 -2.01
N PHE A 29 12.36 -8.91 -1.77
CA PHE A 29 12.06 -9.41 -0.43
C PHE A 29 13.22 -9.25 0.56
N TYR A 30 14.46 -9.45 0.11
CA TYR A 30 15.65 -9.38 0.96
C TYR A 30 16.13 -7.94 1.19
N GLU A 31 15.81 -7.02 0.27
CA GLU A 31 16.23 -5.61 0.34
C GLU A 31 15.16 -4.70 0.98
N MET A 32 13.89 -5.12 0.98
CA MET A 32 12.80 -4.34 1.56
C MET A 32 12.84 -4.33 3.09
N LYS A 33 12.54 -3.17 3.69
CA LYS A 33 12.20 -3.07 5.13
C LYS A 33 11.02 -4.00 5.48
N ASP A 34 10.92 -4.42 6.74
CA ASP A 34 9.93 -5.43 7.17
C ASP A 34 8.46 -5.07 6.93
N LYS A 35 8.13 -3.77 6.82
CA LYS A 35 6.75 -3.30 6.63
C LYS A 35 6.63 -2.20 5.60
N LEU A 36 5.60 -2.29 4.77
CA LEU A 36 5.08 -1.18 3.96
C LEU A 36 3.90 -0.52 4.68
N ILE A 37 3.97 0.79 4.86
CA ILE A 37 2.85 1.58 5.38
C ILE A 37 2.29 2.42 4.24
N VAL A 38 0.99 2.30 4.00
CA VAL A 38 0.29 3.04 2.96
C VAL A 38 -0.82 3.87 3.58
N ASN A 39 -0.62 5.18 3.61
CA ASN A 39 -1.64 6.13 4.05
C ASN A 39 -2.58 6.52 2.89
N ILE A 40 -3.87 6.62 3.20
CA ILE A 40 -4.93 7.20 2.39
C ILE A 40 -5.42 8.47 3.08
N LEU A 41 -5.45 9.56 2.34
CA LEU A 41 -6.03 10.84 2.74
C LEU A 41 -6.95 11.29 1.60
N ASP A 42 -8.26 11.23 1.82
CA ASP A 42 -9.29 11.54 0.83
C ASP A 42 -10.45 12.32 1.48
N GLY A 43 -10.20 13.61 1.73
CA GLY A 43 -11.13 14.47 2.46
C GLY A 43 -11.36 13.96 3.88
N ASN A 44 -12.60 13.61 4.20
CA ASN A 44 -12.96 13.08 5.53
C ASN A 44 -12.54 11.62 5.72
N GLN A 45 -12.23 10.88 4.63
CA GLN A 45 -11.77 9.51 4.71
C GLN A 45 -10.26 9.47 4.89
N LYS A 46 -9.81 8.89 6.01
CA LYS A 46 -8.40 8.73 6.33
C LYS A 46 -8.16 7.32 6.82
N GLY A 47 -7.06 6.72 6.40
CA GLY A 47 -6.76 5.36 6.84
C GLY A 47 -5.36 4.94 6.49
N GLN A 48 -4.96 3.83 7.09
CA GLN A 48 -3.61 3.31 6.96
C GLN A 48 -3.66 1.82 6.73
N PHE A 49 -2.90 1.36 5.73
CA PHE A 49 -2.55 -0.05 5.61
C PHE A 49 -1.14 -0.29 6.16
N ILE A 50 -0.97 -1.39 6.89
CA ILE A 50 0.33 -1.85 7.39
C ILE A 50 0.55 -3.29 6.92
N PHE A 51 1.30 -3.45 5.84
CA PHE A 51 1.62 -4.77 5.29
C PHE A 51 3.02 -5.21 5.73
N SER A 52 3.17 -6.45 6.20
CA SER A 52 4.50 -7.05 6.36
C SER A 52 5.07 -7.49 5.00
N LYS A 53 6.39 -7.60 4.87
CA LYS A 53 7.02 -8.09 3.64
C LYS A 53 6.57 -9.52 3.29
N GLU A 54 6.26 -10.36 4.28
CA GLU A 54 5.76 -11.73 4.07
C GLU A 54 4.41 -11.75 3.35
N ILE A 55 3.46 -10.89 3.77
CA ILE A 55 2.16 -10.84 3.08
C ILE A 55 2.31 -10.22 1.68
N LEU A 56 3.20 -9.24 1.51
CA LEU A 56 3.49 -8.65 0.19
C LEU A 56 4.09 -9.69 -0.76
N ALA A 57 5.02 -10.51 -0.28
CA ALA A 57 5.60 -11.63 -1.04
C ALA A 57 4.54 -12.68 -1.37
N LYS A 58 3.73 -13.10 -0.38
CA LYS A 58 2.63 -14.06 -0.58
C LYS A 58 1.58 -13.59 -1.59
N LYS A 59 1.40 -12.27 -1.74
CA LYS A 59 0.49 -11.66 -2.73
C LYS A 59 1.19 -11.22 -4.02
N SER A 60 2.47 -11.62 -4.19
CA SER A 60 3.29 -11.32 -5.36
C SER A 60 3.35 -9.81 -5.67
N ILE A 61 3.45 -8.99 -4.64
CA ILE A 61 3.60 -7.53 -4.76
C ILE A 61 5.09 -7.17 -4.84
N ILE A 62 5.95 -7.84 -4.08
CA ILE A 62 7.39 -7.65 -4.12
C ILE A 62 8.08 -8.84 -4.79
N ARG A 63 9.30 -8.63 -5.29
CA ARG A 63 10.11 -9.65 -5.94
C ARG A 63 10.57 -10.70 -4.92
N THR A 64 10.57 -11.95 -5.36
CA THR A 64 11.10 -13.12 -4.64
C THR A 64 11.73 -14.05 -5.68
N ASP A 65 12.40 -15.11 -5.23
CA ASP A 65 12.94 -16.15 -6.12
C ASP A 65 11.88 -16.79 -7.04
N TYR A 66 10.60 -16.70 -6.69
CA TYR A 66 9.47 -17.30 -7.42
C TYR A 66 8.52 -16.28 -8.06
N SER A 67 8.77 -14.98 -7.90
CA SER A 67 7.87 -13.94 -8.38
C SER A 67 8.61 -12.67 -8.76
N ILE A 68 8.32 -12.13 -9.93
CA ILE A 68 8.91 -10.87 -10.43
C ILE A 68 8.44 -9.63 -9.65
N GLY A 69 7.42 -9.74 -8.81
CA GLY A 69 6.83 -8.60 -8.09
C GLY A 69 5.99 -7.68 -8.97
N LYS A 70 5.60 -6.53 -8.42
CA LYS A 70 4.78 -5.50 -9.08
C LYS A 70 5.34 -4.12 -8.82
N MET A 71 5.30 -3.26 -9.84
CA MET A 71 5.65 -1.85 -9.72
C MET A 71 4.58 -1.03 -8.98
N ALA A 72 3.34 -1.51 -8.99
CA ALA A 72 2.21 -0.83 -8.40
C ALA A 72 1.07 -1.80 -8.12
N PHE A 73 0.20 -1.43 -7.19
CA PHE A 73 -1.02 -2.15 -6.89
C PHE A 73 -2.12 -1.21 -6.40
N ARG A 74 -3.31 -1.76 -6.17
CA ARG A 74 -4.42 -1.03 -5.55
C ARG A 74 -4.69 -1.54 -4.15
N VAL A 75 -4.98 -0.61 -3.27
CA VAL A 75 -5.54 -0.88 -1.95
C VAL A 75 -7.00 -0.48 -1.90
N TYR A 76 -7.81 -1.26 -1.19
CA TYR A 76 -9.24 -1.09 -1.04
C TYR A 76 -9.54 -1.01 0.47
N PRO A 77 -9.63 0.20 1.05
CA PRO A 77 -10.06 0.35 2.44
C PRO A 77 -11.49 -0.16 2.63
N ASP A 78 -11.89 -0.41 3.87
CA ASP A 78 -13.17 -1.08 4.17
C ASP A 78 -14.40 -0.26 3.74
N TRP A 79 -14.25 1.05 3.61
CA TRP A 79 -15.30 1.92 3.07
C TRP A 79 -15.47 1.86 1.55
N GLU A 80 -14.56 1.23 0.80
CA GLU A 80 -14.76 1.02 -0.64
C GLU A 80 -15.82 -0.06 -0.87
N THR A 81 -16.95 0.33 -1.47
CA THR A 81 -18.08 -0.55 -1.78
C THR A 81 -18.28 -0.69 -3.29
N ASN A 82 -19.18 -1.59 -3.71
CA ASN A 82 -19.49 -1.85 -5.14
C ASN A 82 -18.28 -2.28 -5.97
N LEU A 83 -17.39 -3.06 -5.37
CA LEU A 83 -16.19 -3.58 -6.02
C LEU A 83 -16.52 -4.73 -6.98
N ASN A 84 -15.77 -4.84 -8.07
CA ASN A 84 -15.81 -6.03 -8.91
C ASN A 84 -15.19 -7.24 -8.18
N LYS A 85 -15.43 -8.46 -8.70
CA LYS A 85 -15.00 -9.72 -8.06
C LYS A 85 -13.51 -9.74 -7.67
N ALA A 86 -12.62 -9.28 -8.54
CA ALA A 86 -11.18 -9.28 -8.27
C ALA A 86 -10.79 -8.26 -7.18
N ALA A 87 -11.41 -7.07 -7.20
CA ALA A 87 -11.22 -6.05 -6.19
C ALA A 87 -11.79 -6.50 -4.83
N THR A 88 -12.95 -7.15 -4.79
CA THR A 88 -13.52 -7.73 -3.56
C THR A 88 -12.60 -8.78 -2.93
N LEU A 89 -12.04 -9.69 -3.73
CA LEU A 89 -11.07 -10.67 -3.24
C LEU A 89 -9.79 -10.02 -2.72
N THR A 90 -9.38 -8.90 -3.34
CA THR A 90 -8.21 -8.13 -2.92
C THR A 90 -8.49 -7.40 -1.60
N GLN A 91 -9.61 -6.68 -1.50
CA GLN A 91 -10.08 -6.03 -0.28
C GLN A 91 -10.14 -7.03 0.87
N LYS A 92 -10.72 -8.21 0.66
CA LYS A 92 -10.90 -9.22 1.72
C LYS A 92 -9.62 -9.55 2.49
N TRP A 93 -8.48 -9.68 1.79
CA TRP A 93 -7.21 -9.93 2.49
C TRP A 93 -6.58 -8.63 3.01
N GLN A 94 -6.81 -7.51 2.34
CA GLN A 94 -6.28 -6.20 2.75
C GLN A 94 -6.94 -5.67 4.02
N SER A 95 -8.23 -5.95 4.25
CA SER A 95 -8.98 -5.51 5.44
C SER A 95 -8.33 -5.95 6.75
N GLN A 96 -7.63 -7.10 6.76
CA GLN A 96 -6.89 -7.57 7.94
C GLN A 96 -5.71 -6.67 8.33
N TYR A 97 -5.30 -5.78 7.42
CA TYR A 97 -4.16 -4.89 7.56
C TYR A 97 -4.57 -3.41 7.51
N PHE A 98 -5.88 -3.13 7.55
CA PHE A 98 -6.43 -1.80 7.41
C PHE A 98 -6.84 -1.21 8.77
N ILE A 99 -6.55 0.08 8.94
CA ILE A 99 -6.97 0.86 10.10
C ILE A 99 -7.69 2.11 9.58
N ASP A 100 -8.97 2.25 9.94
CA ASP A 100 -9.74 3.48 9.69
C ASP A 100 -9.31 4.55 10.70
N LEU A 101 -8.92 5.72 10.19
CA LEU A 101 -8.42 6.86 10.96
C LEU A 101 -9.30 8.11 10.74
N SER A 102 -10.48 7.94 10.14
CA SER A 102 -11.38 9.05 9.77
C SER A 102 -11.75 9.91 10.98
N ASP A 103 -11.97 9.29 12.15
CA ASP A 103 -12.36 9.96 13.39
C ASP A 103 -11.22 10.18 14.40
N GLY A 104 -10.00 9.68 14.12
CA GLY A 104 -8.96 9.55 15.14
C GLY A 104 -7.80 10.55 15.03
N LEU A 105 -7.30 10.81 13.82
CA LEU A 105 -6.08 11.59 13.60
C LEU A 105 -6.30 12.66 12.53
N SER A 106 -5.65 13.81 12.71
CA SER A 106 -5.52 14.83 11.68
C SER A 106 -4.59 14.37 10.55
N GLU A 107 -4.73 14.98 9.37
CA GLU A 107 -3.80 14.69 8.27
C GLU A 107 -2.34 15.00 8.61
N GLN A 108 -2.10 16.01 9.46
CA GLN A 108 -0.76 16.45 9.84
C GLN A 108 -0.06 15.37 10.67
N GLU A 109 -0.79 14.75 11.61
CA GLU A 109 -0.28 13.65 12.44
C GLU A 109 0.04 12.41 11.59
N ILE A 110 -0.84 12.04 10.65
CA ILE A 110 -0.61 10.92 9.74
C ILE A 110 0.61 11.17 8.83
N LYS A 111 0.80 12.41 8.37
CA LYS A 111 1.98 12.79 7.56
C LYS A 111 3.26 12.73 8.41
N ALA A 112 3.25 13.22 9.64
CA ALA A 112 4.40 13.22 10.55
C ALA A 112 4.92 11.80 10.87
N GLN A 113 4.02 10.82 11.00
CA GLN A 113 4.41 9.41 11.17
C GLN A 113 5.25 8.86 10.00
N ASN A 114 5.11 9.41 8.78
CA ASN A 114 5.93 8.98 7.65
C ASN A 114 7.37 9.50 7.74
N VAL A 115 7.60 10.67 8.35
CA VAL A 115 8.93 11.28 8.44
C VAL A 115 9.83 10.48 9.37
N ASN A 116 9.28 9.98 10.48
CA ASN A 116 10.02 9.19 11.47
C ASN A 116 10.40 7.77 10.99
N LYS A 117 9.91 7.32 9.83
CA LYS A 117 10.23 5.99 9.27
C LYS A 117 11.43 5.99 8.30
N TYR A 118 11.92 7.17 7.93
CA TYR A 118 13.13 7.35 7.11
C TYR A 118 14.35 7.82 7.92
N LEU A 119 14.23 7.96 9.25
CA LEU A 119 15.29 8.44 10.13
C LEU A 119 15.98 7.36 10.96
N GLU A 120 15.67 6.09 10.73
CA GLU A 120 16.43 4.92 11.22
C GLU A 120 16.61 3.88 10.10
#